data_AF-A0A656D654-F1
#
_entry.id   AF-A0A656D654-F1
#
_cell.length_a   1.000
_cell.length_b   1.000
_cell.length_c   1.000
_cell.angle_alpha   90.00
_cell.angle_beta   90.00
_cell.angle_gamma   90.00
#
_symmetry.space_group_name_H-M   'P 1'
#
loop_
_entity.id
_entity.type
_entity.pdbx_description
1 polymer ?
#
loop_
_entity_poly.entity_id
_entity_poly.type
_entity_poly.pdbx_seq_one_letter_code
_entity_poly.pdbx_strand_id
1 'polypeptide(L)'
;GKRHEIKLDEYKRRFIEAMDDDFNTPVAISVLFDLSREVNQILNLGETYSAESLKEIDDFYREFGGKILGLIPDEFEGGGLSSGVESQLIELLLKIRAKARADKNWELADWVRSELKNLAPAIKSSIFLPDNFPYSGNFKTSK
;
A
#
# COMPACT_ATOMS: atom_id res chain seq x y z
N GLY A 1 11.98 -11.53 14.73
CA GLY A 1 10.57 -11.46 14.31
C GLY A 1 10.22 -12.75 13.60
N LYS A 2 8.97 -13.21 13.69
CA LYS A 2 8.49 -14.28 12.80
C LYS A 2 8.58 -13.74 11.37
N ARG A 3 9.11 -14.52 10.44
CA ARG A 3 9.08 -14.18 9.01
C ARG A 3 7.78 -14.76 8.47
N HIS A 4 6.81 -13.91 8.12
CA HIS A 4 5.73 -14.35 7.25
C HIS A 4 6.30 -14.53 5.84
N GLU A 5 6.11 -15.71 5.28
CA GLU A 5 6.50 -16.02 3.91
C GLU A 5 5.23 -16.05 3.06
N ILE A 6 5.13 -15.10 2.12
CA ILE A 6 4.03 -15.11 1.14
C ILE A 6 4.34 -16.18 0.10
N LYS A 7 3.43 -17.14 -0.07
CA LYS A 7 3.59 -18.23 -1.03
C LYS A 7 3.19 -17.78 -2.44
N LEU A 8 4.06 -17.01 -3.09
CA LEU A 8 3.79 -16.48 -4.45
C LEU A 8 3.47 -17.57 -5.48
N ASP A 9 4.04 -18.77 -5.34
CA ASP A 9 3.74 -19.91 -6.22
C ASP A 9 2.26 -20.33 -6.21
N GLU A 10 1.57 -20.17 -5.07
CA GLU A 10 0.14 -20.47 -4.96
C GLU A 10 -0.70 -19.45 -5.73
N TYR A 11 -0.36 -18.16 -5.59
CA TYR A 11 -0.98 -17.08 -6.35
C TYR A 11 -0.73 -17.23 -7.85
N LYS A 12 0.50 -17.59 -8.24
CA LYS A 12 0.86 -17.86 -9.63
C LYS A 12 0.01 -18.98 -10.22
N ARG A 13 -0.11 -20.11 -9.51
CA ARG A 13 -0.91 -21.24 -9.97
C ARG A 13 -2.38 -20.87 -10.15
N ARG A 14 -2.98 -20.22 -9.14
CA ARG A 14 -4.39 -19.77 -9.20
C ARG A 14 -4.64 -18.77 -10.33
N PHE A 15 -3.68 -17.87 -10.59
CA PHE A 15 -3.78 -16.93 -11.71
C PHE A 15 -3.74 -17.65 -13.06
N ILE A 16 -2.79 -18.58 -13.24
CA ILE A 16 -2.66 -19.35 -14.48
C ILE A 16 -3.90 -20.21 -14.72
N GLU A 17 -4.40 -20.91 -13.70
CA GLU A 17 -5.64 -21.69 -13.77
C GLU A 17 -6.83 -20.82 -14.23
N ALA A 18 -6.93 -19.59 -13.73
CA ALA A 18 -7.98 -18.65 -14.15
C ALA A 18 -7.81 -18.19 -15.61
N MET A 19 -6.58 -18.02 -16.08
CA MET A 19 -6.32 -17.58 -17.46
C MET A 19 -6.43 -18.73 -18.47
N ASP A 20 -6.13 -19.96 -18.06
CA ASP A 20 -6.32 -21.17 -18.86
C ASP A 20 -7.81 -21.53 -19.00
N ASP A 21 -8.65 -21.12 -18.05
CA ASP A 21 -10.11 -21.20 -18.11
C ASP A 21 -10.70 -20.01 -18.89
N ASP A 22 -10.73 -20.12 -20.23
CA ASP A 22 -11.37 -19.15 -21.14
C ASP A 22 -10.96 -17.68 -20.88
N PHE A 23 -9.69 -17.44 -20.52
CA PHE A 23 -9.18 -16.11 -20.18
C PHE A 23 -10.05 -15.38 -19.14
N ASN A 24 -10.42 -16.07 -18.06
CA ASN A 24 -11.29 -15.54 -17.00
C ASN A 24 -10.58 -14.45 -16.17
N THR A 25 -10.47 -13.26 -16.76
CA THR A 25 -9.83 -12.09 -16.15
C THR A 25 -10.47 -11.64 -14.84
N PRO A 26 -11.80 -11.74 -14.60
CA PRO A 26 -12.38 -11.43 -13.28
C PRO A 26 -11.79 -12.30 -12.16
N VAL A 27 -11.60 -13.59 -12.40
CA VAL A 27 -10.99 -14.50 -11.42
C VAL A 27 -9.51 -14.22 -11.28
N ALA A 28 -8.78 -14.00 -12.38
CA ALA A 28 -7.35 -13.65 -12.35
C ALA A 28 -7.10 -12.35 -11.56
N ILE A 29 -7.93 -11.32 -11.75
CA ILE A 29 -7.87 -10.06 -10.99
C ILE A 29 -8.17 -10.30 -9.51
N SER A 30 -9.12 -11.19 -9.18
CA SER A 30 -9.43 -11.53 -7.79
C SER A 30 -8.22 -12.14 -7.07
N VAL A 31 -7.41 -12.95 -7.77
CA VAL A 31 -6.15 -13.49 -7.24
C VAL A 31 -5.15 -12.37 -6.90
N LEU A 32 -5.02 -11.34 -7.75
CA LEU A 32 -4.19 -10.18 -7.48
C LEU A 32 -4.67 -9.38 -6.25
N PHE A 33 -5.99 -9.26 -6.07
CA PHE A 33 -6.57 -8.61 -4.89
C PHE A 33 -6.32 -9.40 -3.60
N ASP A 34 -6.40 -10.73 -3.65
CA ASP A 34 -6.10 -11.58 -2.50
C ASP A 34 -4.63 -11.43 -2.07
N LEU A 35 -3.69 -11.43 -3.02
CA LEU A 35 -2.28 -11.15 -2.73
C LEU A 35 -2.12 -9.77 -2.07
N SER A 36 -2.83 -8.77 -2.60
CA SER A 36 -2.79 -7.40 -2.06
C SER A 36 -3.28 -7.34 -0.61
N ARG A 37 -4.30 -8.11 -0.27
CA ARG A 37 -4.82 -8.22 1.10
C ARG A 37 -3.81 -8.87 2.03
N GLU A 38 -3.18 -9.98 1.62
CA GLU A 38 -2.17 -10.66 2.44
C GLU A 38 -0.95 -9.77 2.69
N VAL A 39 -0.42 -9.14 1.63
CA VAL A 39 0.69 -8.18 1.73
C VAL A 39 0.34 -7.05 2.71
N ASN A 40 -0.85 -6.44 2.56
CA ASN A 40 -1.29 -5.37 3.44
C ASN A 40 -1.44 -5.85 4.89
N GLN A 41 -2.00 -7.04 5.13
CA GLN A 41 -2.16 -7.59 6.48
C GLN A 41 -0.81 -7.76 7.19
N ILE A 42 0.20 -8.28 6.50
CA ILE A 42 1.52 -8.53 7.11
C ILE A 42 2.29 -7.21 7.31
N LEU A 43 2.25 -6.29 6.34
CA LEU A 43 2.80 -4.94 6.50
C LEU A 43 2.17 -4.23 7.72
N ASN A 44 0.88 -4.46 7.94
CA ASN A 44 0.16 -3.93 9.09
C ASN A 44 0.64 -4.53 10.41
N LEU A 45 0.99 -5.82 10.46
CA LEU A 45 1.51 -6.47 11.67
C LEU A 45 2.89 -5.95 12.12
N GLY A 46 3.51 -5.04 11.34
CA GLY A 46 4.83 -4.47 11.65
C GLY A 46 5.94 -5.50 11.48
N GLU A 47 5.68 -6.58 10.75
CA GLU A 47 6.69 -7.57 10.40
C GLU A 47 7.61 -7.01 9.31
N THR A 48 8.92 -7.16 9.50
CA THR A 48 9.92 -6.72 8.54
C THR A 48 10.06 -7.73 7.41
N TYR A 49 9.76 -7.31 6.19
CA TYR A 49 10.14 -8.04 4.98
C TYR A 49 11.61 -7.84 4.64
N SER A 50 12.21 -8.85 4.00
CA SER A 50 13.49 -8.64 3.33
C SER A 50 13.25 -7.86 2.02
N ALA A 51 14.27 -7.16 1.55
CA ALA A 51 14.19 -6.42 0.29
C ALA A 51 13.90 -7.36 -0.88
N GLU A 52 14.40 -8.60 -0.79
CA GLU A 52 14.18 -9.66 -1.77
C GLU A 52 12.70 -10.06 -1.84
N SER A 53 12.03 -10.29 -0.70
CA SER A 53 10.60 -10.63 -0.70
C SER A 53 9.72 -9.50 -1.25
N LEU A 54 10.04 -8.24 -0.92
CA LEU A 54 9.31 -7.10 -1.49
C LEU A 54 9.50 -7.01 -3.01
N LYS A 55 10.71 -7.30 -3.49
CA LYS A 55 11.01 -7.32 -4.92
C LYS A 55 10.25 -8.44 -5.63
N GLU A 56 10.21 -9.64 -5.07
CA GLU A 56 9.46 -10.77 -5.66
C GLU A 56 7.96 -10.47 -5.78
N ILE A 57 7.39 -9.77 -4.79
CA ILE A 57 6.00 -9.31 -4.82
C ILE A 57 5.79 -8.25 -5.93
N ASP A 58 6.69 -7.28 -6.05
CA ASP A 58 6.63 -6.25 -7.11
C ASP A 58 6.76 -6.88 -8.52
N ASP A 59 7.74 -7.78 -8.70
CA ASP A 59 7.95 -8.53 -9.94
C ASP A 59 6.70 -9.33 -10.32
N PHE A 60 6.00 -9.92 -9.35
CA PHE A 60 4.72 -10.61 -9.56
C PHE A 60 3.64 -9.67 -10.11
N TYR A 61 3.44 -8.49 -9.49
CA TYR A 61 2.43 -7.53 -9.98
C TYR A 61 2.76 -7.01 -11.37
N ARG A 62 4.04 -6.74 -11.65
CA ARG A 62 4.49 -6.31 -12.98
C ARG A 62 4.27 -7.37 -14.04
N GLU A 63 4.53 -8.63 -13.74
CA GLU A 63 4.30 -9.74 -14.68
C GLU A 63 2.80 -9.97 -14.92
N PHE A 64 2.05 -10.27 -13.86
CA PHE A 64 0.67 -10.73 -13.98
C PHE A 64 -0.33 -9.59 -14.15
N GLY A 65 -0.22 -8.53 -13.35
CA GLY A 65 -1.09 -7.36 -13.45
C GLY A 65 -0.69 -6.42 -14.60
N GLY A 66 0.60 -6.26 -14.83
CA GLY A 66 1.14 -5.36 -15.86
C GLY A 66 1.20 -6.00 -17.24
N LYS A 67 2.15 -6.93 -17.45
CA LYS A 67 2.42 -7.48 -18.78
C LYS A 67 1.31 -8.37 -19.33
N ILE A 68 0.70 -9.20 -18.48
CA ILE A 68 -0.33 -10.15 -18.91
C ILE A 68 -1.70 -9.47 -19.02
N LEU A 69 -2.15 -8.76 -17.97
CA LEU A 69 -3.48 -8.13 -17.98
C LEU A 69 -3.51 -6.69 -18.52
N GLY A 70 -2.36 -6.01 -18.62
CA GLY A 70 -2.31 -4.62 -19.09
C GLY A 70 -2.86 -3.59 -18.11
N LEU A 71 -2.98 -3.93 -16.82
CA LEU A 71 -3.64 -3.11 -15.80
C LEU A 71 -2.67 -2.23 -15.01
N ILE A 72 -1.42 -2.67 -14.87
CA ILE A 72 -0.41 -1.99 -14.06
C ILE A 72 0.69 -1.49 -15.00
N PRO A 73 0.88 -0.17 -15.14
CA PRO A 73 1.91 0.36 -16.01
C PRO A 73 3.31 0.10 -15.42
N ASP A 74 4.32 -0.10 -16.27
CA ASP A 74 5.71 -0.33 -15.85
C ASP A 74 6.27 0.87 -15.07
N GLU A 75 5.84 2.07 -15.44
CA GLU A 75 6.00 3.27 -14.66
C GLU A 75 4.60 3.73 -14.27
N PHE A 76 4.34 3.81 -12.96
CA PHE A 76 3.28 4.70 -12.50
C PHE A 76 3.72 6.12 -12.87
N GLU A 77 3.29 6.61 -14.04
CA GLU A 77 3.13 8.04 -14.22
C GLU A 77 2.30 8.49 -13.01
N GLY A 78 2.88 9.31 -12.14
CA GLY A 78 2.28 9.74 -10.88
C GLY A 78 1.03 10.59 -11.08
N GLY A 79 -0.02 10.00 -11.65
CA GLY A 79 -1.35 10.54 -11.83
C GLY A 79 -2.04 10.61 -10.48
N GLY A 80 -1.62 11.56 -9.65
CA GLY A 80 -2.31 11.89 -8.41
C GLY A 80 -1.52 12.67 -7.37
N LEU A 81 -0.23 13.00 -7.56
CA LEU A 81 0.39 14.16 -6.92
C LEU A 81 1.25 14.89 -7.93
N SER A 82 0.89 16.15 -8.13
CA SER A 82 1.61 17.04 -9.02
C SER A 82 2.99 17.33 -8.46
N SER A 83 4.00 17.32 -9.35
CA SER A 83 5.26 18.08 -9.21
C SER A 83 5.89 18.18 -7.80
N GLY A 84 6.88 17.32 -7.52
CA GLY A 84 8.09 17.56 -6.69
C GLY A 84 7.97 18.25 -5.31
N VAL A 85 7.43 19.47 -5.24
CA VAL A 85 7.27 20.29 -4.05
C VAL A 85 6.27 19.68 -3.06
N GLU A 86 5.19 19.07 -3.55
CA GLU A 86 4.15 18.47 -2.69
C GLU A 86 4.70 17.23 -1.95
N SER A 87 5.44 16.36 -2.65
CA SER A 87 6.13 15.21 -2.04
C SER A 87 7.20 15.64 -1.03
N GLN A 88 8.01 16.64 -1.37
CA GLN A 88 9.01 17.19 -0.44
C GLN A 88 8.36 17.81 0.81
N LEU A 89 7.19 18.43 0.66
CA LEU A 89 6.43 18.98 1.78
C LEU A 89 5.88 17.88 2.68
N ILE A 90 5.35 16.79 2.10
CA ILE A 90 4.89 15.62 2.87
C ILE A 90 6.05 14.99 3.64
N GLU A 91 7.22 14.83 3.02
CA GLU A 91 8.42 14.32 3.70
C GLU A 91 8.86 15.23 4.85
N LEU A 92 8.84 16.55 4.65
CA LEU A 92 9.17 17.52 5.69
C LEU A 92 8.19 17.40 6.87
N LEU A 93 6.89 17.29 6.61
CA LEU A 93 5.86 17.11 7.64
C LEU A 93 6.06 15.79 8.41
N LEU A 94 6.44 14.71 7.73
CA LEU A 94 6.78 13.44 8.38
C LEU A 94 8.01 13.56 9.28
N LYS A 95 9.05 14.29 8.86
CA LYS A 95 10.24 14.58 9.68
C LYS A 95 9.89 15.42 10.91
N ILE A 96 9.04 16.45 10.76
CA ILE A 96 8.56 17.27 11.88
C ILE A 96 7.81 16.40 12.90
N ARG A 97 6.93 15.50 12.45
CA ARG A 97 6.22 14.56 13.32
C ARG A 97 7.18 13.61 14.06
N ALA A 98 8.19 13.09 13.37
CA ALA A 98 9.19 12.21 13.98
C ALA A 98 10.00 12.95 15.08
N LYS A 99 10.41 14.18 14.80
CA LYS A 99 11.08 15.05 15.77
C LYS A 99 10.17 15.38 16.96
N ALA A 100 8.91 15.72 16.72
CA ALA A 100 7.94 15.97 17.79
C ALA A 100 7.79 14.78 18.74
N ARG A 101 7.78 13.54 18.22
CA ARG A 101 7.79 12.34 19.06
C ARG A 101 9.09 12.16 19.86
N ALA A 102 10.24 12.39 19.23
CA ALA A 102 11.54 12.31 19.91
C ALA A 102 11.62 13.32 21.07
N ASP A 103 11.05 14.51 20.85
CA ASP A 103 10.97 15.59 21.83
C ASP A 103 9.79 15.40 22.83
N LYS A 104 9.08 14.26 22.78
CA LYS A 104 7.88 13.91 23.58
C LYS A 104 6.74 14.93 23.48
N ASN A 105 6.70 15.71 22.40
CA ASN A 105 5.60 16.59 22.04
C ASN A 105 4.52 15.80 21.30
N TRP A 106 3.71 15.08 22.07
CA TRP A 106 2.66 14.19 21.56
C TRP A 106 1.54 14.95 20.87
N GLU A 107 1.18 16.12 21.40
CA GLU A 107 0.14 16.99 20.84
C GLU A 107 0.47 17.41 19.41
N LEU A 108 1.68 17.90 19.18
CA LEU A 108 2.13 18.28 17.84
C LEU A 108 2.23 17.07 16.90
N ALA A 109 2.72 15.92 17.39
CA ALA A 109 2.84 14.71 16.58
C ALA A 109 1.48 14.17 16.13
N ASP A 110 0.45 14.27 16.98
CA ASP A 110 -0.92 13.84 16.67
C ASP A 110 -1.68 14.87 15.84
N TRP A 111 -1.39 16.16 16.01
CA TRP A 111 -1.92 17.21 15.13
C TRP A 111 -1.42 17.02 13.69
N VAL A 112 -0.10 16.92 13.47
CA VAL A 112 0.47 16.70 12.12
C VAL A 112 -0.10 15.43 11.49
N ARG A 113 -0.30 14.37 12.28
CA ARG A 113 -0.92 13.13 11.80
C ARG A 113 -2.36 13.34 11.34
N SER A 114 -3.15 14.10 12.10
CA SER A 114 -4.54 14.38 11.77
C SER A 114 -4.65 15.20 10.49
N GLU A 115 -3.80 16.21 10.32
CA GLU A 115 -3.76 17.02 9.10
C GLU A 115 -3.33 16.21 7.88
N LEU A 116 -2.29 15.39 7.99
CA LEU A 116 -1.89 14.47 6.92
C LEU A 116 -3.01 13.49 6.54
N LYS A 117 -3.83 13.08 7.51
CA LYS A 117 -5.00 12.22 7.28
C LYS A 117 -6.14 12.97 6.58
N ASN A 118 -6.36 14.24 6.90
CA ASN A 118 -7.35 15.08 6.22
C ASN A 118 -6.97 15.34 4.75
N LEU A 119 -5.67 15.41 4.47
CA LEU A 119 -5.13 15.50 3.12
C LEU A 119 -5.13 14.15 2.37
N ALA A 120 -5.25 13.02 3.10
CA ALA A 120 -5.17 11.68 2.53
C ALA A 120 -6.22 11.35 1.45
N PRO A 121 -7.47 11.83 1.44
CA PRO A 121 -8.40 11.59 0.32
C PRO A 121 -7.90 12.15 -1.02
N ALA A 122 -7.10 13.23 -1.00
CA ALA A 122 -6.43 13.75 -2.19
C ALA A 122 -5.17 12.93 -2.58
N ILE A 123 -4.57 12.23 -1.62
CA ILE A 123 -3.37 11.38 -1.81
C ILE A 123 -3.74 9.93 -2.17
N LYS A 124 -4.91 9.45 -1.72
CA LYS A 124 -5.39 8.07 -1.86
C LYS A 124 -5.79 7.71 -3.29
N SER A 125 -6.05 8.71 -4.15
CA SER A 125 -6.18 8.47 -5.60
C SER A 125 -4.83 8.25 -6.28
N SER A 126 -3.71 8.47 -5.59
CA SER A 126 -2.37 8.42 -6.17
C SER A 126 -1.50 7.27 -5.71
N ILE A 127 -1.59 6.80 -4.45
CA ILE A 127 -0.65 5.81 -3.91
C ILE A 127 -1.34 4.92 -2.87
N PHE A 128 -1.15 3.60 -3.02
CA PHE A 128 -1.49 2.57 -2.05
C PHE A 128 -0.95 2.94 -0.65
N LEU A 129 -1.86 3.29 0.25
CA LEU A 129 -1.57 3.40 1.68
C LEU A 129 -2.03 2.10 2.35
N PRO A 130 -1.14 1.33 3.00
CA PRO A 130 -1.53 0.13 3.74
C PRO A 130 -2.44 0.49 4.93
N ASP A 131 -3.40 -0.39 5.21
CA ASP A 131 -4.52 -0.12 6.13
C ASP A 131 -4.12 0.19 7.60
N ASN A 132 -2.85 -0.03 8.02
CA ASN A 132 -2.33 0.38 9.34
C ASN A 132 -1.74 1.79 9.43
N PHE A 133 -2.11 2.71 8.54
CA PHE A 133 -2.08 4.11 8.96
C PHE A 133 -3.02 4.24 10.16
N PRO A 134 -2.53 4.56 11.37
CA PRO A 134 -3.26 4.15 12.55
C PRO A 134 -4.63 4.84 12.60
N TYR A 135 -5.68 4.03 12.48
CA TYR A 135 -7.07 4.43 12.64
C TYR A 135 -7.46 4.09 14.06
N SER A 136 -7.13 4.95 15.02
CA SER A 136 -7.86 4.98 16.28
C SER A 136 -9.10 5.84 16.06
N GLY A 137 -10.20 5.18 15.72
CA GLY A 137 -11.51 5.80 15.62
C GLY A 137 -11.99 6.30 16.98
N ASN A 138 -12.77 7.38 16.92
CA ASN A 138 -14.03 7.50 17.64
C ASN A 138 -14.94 8.37 16.77
N PHE A 139 -15.50 7.76 15.72
CA PHE A 139 -16.76 8.26 15.16
C PHE A 139 -17.84 7.88 16.16
N LYS A 140 -18.25 8.83 17.00
CA LYS A 140 -19.63 8.86 17.47
C LYS A 140 -20.43 9.72 16.49
N THR A 141 -21.51 9.11 16.07
CA THR A 141 -22.48 9.53 15.06
C THR A 141 -23.15 10.87 15.37
N SER A 142 -23.39 11.64 14.31
CA SER A 142 -24.42 12.69 14.17
C SER A 142 -25.54 12.70 15.24
N LYS A 143 -25.66 13.80 15.98
CA LYS A 143 -26.72 14.81 15.84
C LYS A 143 -26.34 16.08 16.58
#